data_AF-A0A2B4RT77-F1
#
_entry.id   AF-A0A2B4RT77-F1
#
_cell.length_a   1.000
_cell.length_b   1.000
_cell.length_c   1.000
_cell.angle_alpha   90.00
_cell.angle_beta   90.00
_cell.angle_gamma   90.00
#
_symmetry.space_group_name_H-M   'P 1'
#
loop_
_entity.id
_entity.type
_entity.pdbx_description
1 polymer ?
#
loop_
_entity_poly.entity_id
_entity_poly.type
_entity_poly.pdbx_seq_one_letter_code
_entity_poly.pdbx_strand_id
1 'polypeptide(L)'
;MAISSSRFQRVTLYFLLVLAMILVYQIYHHGGKLLSKKQEELKGDWTKNLQSNHVKLSRTNAATESSQPMRRDLRKTAEQGNPILQIEMKRLKTRMTRKDELIEKLTAQLEKEKSRAEKSNQVIGNLRLENTQLQAEVESYSHGVTSGRSEQNTGVKKELLSLDKTSPKITDSQISQRIPFQSFAKTHLFESSPRKKPKEYIFHGQNSNTRKVKSGERHLVQAQDVGVHFINTNTSYHVNRENMVDGVYRIDINTGIDYELYFKDPSSKKFLTVRLIRPLGVVQPVALPEDSRGPNELINIIVPLSGRLERFQQFMDMFVEVCIKSDGNVFLTVVLYGASDFNTVKTTLKDLEVTYSFKKYQLIMRDKPFSRGRALHDGVMYWSGNPKNILMFFCDVDITIRPDFLRRCRMYTQRKSKVYFPMVFSLFNPKNVYEHGTIPPPAEQLKIDRKYGFWREYGFGMTCQYRADYLRVGGFDLNIEGWGTEDLGLYQRYLQQANIRIIRAPDRDLFHQYHDKKCDPSLSEEQYRSCLASKAKVEGTQTQIAIQLTKLREKYESELQPENGY
;
A
#
# COMPACT_ATOMS: atom_id res chain seq x y z
N MET A 1 -48.26 40.20 -16.14
CA MET A 1 -48.25 39.64 -14.76
C MET A 1 -47.35 38.42 -14.54
N ALA A 2 -46.83 37.74 -15.57
CA ALA A 2 -46.00 36.52 -15.40
C ALA A 2 -44.51 36.74 -15.04
N ILE A 3 -43.95 37.94 -15.23
CA ILE A 3 -42.52 38.21 -14.95
C ILE A 3 -42.25 38.52 -13.46
N SER A 4 -43.26 39.04 -12.74
CA SER A 4 -43.23 39.29 -11.29
C SER A 4 -43.12 37.98 -10.48
N SER A 5 -43.71 36.90 -10.98
CA SER A 5 -43.76 35.59 -10.31
C SER A 5 -42.38 34.93 -10.16
N SER A 6 -41.51 35.01 -11.18
CA SER A 6 -40.21 34.32 -11.14
C SER A 6 -39.18 35.01 -10.22
N ARG A 7 -39.26 36.33 -10.07
CA ARG A 7 -38.39 37.06 -9.14
C ARG A 7 -38.82 36.83 -7.70
N PHE A 8 -40.13 36.82 -7.43
CA PHE A 8 -40.65 36.46 -6.11
C PHE A 8 -40.22 35.04 -5.74
N GLN A 9 -40.42 34.05 -6.62
CA GLN A 9 -40.01 32.65 -6.36
C GLN A 9 -38.51 32.49 -6.07
N ARG A 10 -37.64 33.24 -6.75
CA ARG A 10 -36.20 33.22 -6.46
C ARG A 10 -35.90 33.83 -5.09
N VAL A 11 -36.55 34.94 -4.74
CA VAL A 11 -36.40 35.56 -3.42
C VAL A 11 -36.88 34.62 -2.32
N THR A 12 -38.00 33.92 -2.51
CA THR A 12 -38.49 32.90 -1.56
C THR A 12 -37.50 31.74 -1.42
N LEU A 13 -36.90 31.28 -2.52
CA LEU A 13 -35.89 30.22 -2.49
C LEU A 13 -34.62 30.66 -1.76
N TYR A 14 -34.15 31.89 -1.96
CA TYR A 14 -33.02 32.44 -1.21
C TYR A 14 -33.34 32.57 0.27
N PHE A 15 -34.56 33.02 0.63
CA PHE A 15 -34.99 33.09 2.02
C PHE A 15 -35.05 31.71 2.69
N LEU A 16 -35.54 30.69 1.99
CA LEU A 16 -35.56 29.30 2.48
C LEU A 16 -34.16 28.72 2.65
N LEU A 17 -33.23 29.03 1.75
CA LEU A 17 -31.83 28.61 1.87
C LEU A 17 -31.13 29.27 3.08
N VAL A 18 -31.40 30.55 3.32
CA VAL A 18 -30.88 31.26 4.50
C VAL A 18 -31.47 30.69 5.78
N LEU A 19 -32.78 30.43 5.82
CA LEU A 19 -33.43 29.76 6.96
C LEU A 19 -32.88 28.35 7.21
N ALA A 20 -32.61 27.57 6.16
CA ALA A 20 -31.98 26.26 6.28
C ALA A 20 -30.54 26.36 6.84
N MET A 21 -29.76 27.34 6.40
CA MET A 21 -28.41 27.59 6.94
C MET A 21 -28.46 28.01 8.41
N ILE A 22 -29.44 28.85 8.80
CA ILE A 22 -29.64 29.24 10.20
C ILE A 22 -30.06 28.03 11.05
N LEU A 23 -30.94 27.17 10.55
CA LEU A 23 -31.35 25.94 11.24
C LEU A 23 -30.18 24.96 11.38
N VAL A 24 -29.38 24.76 10.33
CA VAL A 24 -28.17 23.92 10.41
C VAL A 24 -27.16 24.50 11.39
N TYR A 25 -26.97 25.83 11.39
CA TYR A 25 -26.10 26.49 12.36
C TYR A 25 -26.64 26.37 13.80
N GLN A 26 -27.95 26.52 14.01
CA GLN A 26 -28.58 26.34 15.32
C GLN A 26 -28.49 24.88 15.78
N ILE A 27 -28.70 23.90 14.90
CA ILE A 27 -28.54 22.47 15.20
C ILE A 27 -27.07 22.15 15.53
N TYR A 28 -26.13 22.74 14.79
CA TYR A 28 -24.70 22.53 15.04
C TYR A 28 -24.24 23.17 16.35
N HIS A 29 -24.71 24.40 16.63
CA HIS A 29 -24.37 25.16 17.82
C HIS A 29 -25.07 24.63 19.08
N HIS A 30 -26.35 24.27 19.03
CA HIS A 30 -27.06 23.62 20.13
C HIS A 30 -26.65 22.15 20.30
N GLY A 31 -26.41 21.42 19.22
CA GLY A 31 -25.91 20.04 19.25
C GLY A 31 -24.51 19.95 19.83
N GLY A 32 -23.64 20.93 19.53
CA GLY A 32 -22.32 21.08 20.15
C GLY A 32 -22.40 21.35 21.65
N LYS A 33 -23.34 22.19 22.11
CA LYS A 33 -23.57 22.43 23.55
C LYS A 33 -24.19 21.23 24.27
N LEU A 34 -25.07 20.46 23.63
CA LEU A 34 -25.64 19.23 24.19
C LEU A 34 -24.61 18.10 24.29
N LEU A 35 -23.73 17.96 23.28
CA LEU A 35 -22.62 17.01 23.31
C LEU A 35 -21.57 17.40 24.36
N SER A 36 -21.21 18.69 24.46
CA SER A 36 -20.30 19.18 25.51
C SER A 36 -20.87 18.97 26.91
N LYS A 37 -22.15 19.29 27.13
CA LYS A 37 -22.79 19.13 28.44
C LYS A 37 -22.98 17.66 28.82
N LYS A 38 -23.35 16.80 27.87
CA LYS A 38 -23.44 15.34 28.08
C LYS A 38 -22.07 14.69 28.29
N GLN A 39 -21.02 15.23 27.66
CA GLN A 39 -19.64 14.79 27.84
C GLN A 39 -19.04 15.28 29.17
N GLU A 40 -19.46 16.45 29.66
CA GLU A 40 -19.16 16.91 31.03
C GLU A 40 -19.95 16.14 32.09
N GLU A 41 -21.23 15.83 31.87
CA GLU A 41 -22.02 14.97 32.75
C GLU A 41 -21.45 13.53 32.78
N LEU A 42 -21.08 12.96 31.63
CA LEU A 42 -20.42 11.65 31.57
C LEU A 42 -19.04 11.65 32.22
N LYS A 43 -18.27 12.75 32.11
CA LYS A 43 -17.01 12.93 32.86
C LYS A 43 -17.26 13.11 34.35
N GLY A 44 -18.32 13.80 34.75
CA GLY A 44 -18.75 13.99 36.13
C GLY A 44 -19.20 12.69 36.78
N ASP A 45 -19.95 11.86 36.07
CA ASP A 45 -20.37 10.54 36.53
C ASP A 45 -19.22 9.53 36.56
N TRP A 46 -18.29 9.62 35.60
CA TRP A 46 -17.05 8.82 35.64
C TRP A 46 -16.16 9.21 36.82
N THR A 47 -15.98 10.50 37.09
CA THR A 47 -15.16 10.99 38.21
C THR A 47 -15.81 10.74 39.56
N LYS A 48 -17.14 10.87 39.68
CA LYS A 48 -17.90 10.47 40.87
C LYS A 48 -17.85 8.96 41.11
N ASN A 49 -17.92 8.13 40.07
CA ASN A 49 -17.76 6.67 40.22
C ASN A 49 -16.34 6.28 40.60
N LEU A 50 -15.31 6.96 40.06
CA LEU A 50 -13.92 6.74 40.48
C LEU A 50 -13.69 7.17 41.93
N GLN A 51 -14.20 8.32 42.36
CA GLN A 51 -14.08 8.78 43.76
C GLN A 51 -14.91 7.93 44.73
N SER A 52 -16.13 7.51 44.35
CA SER A 52 -16.97 6.57 45.13
C SER A 52 -16.27 5.23 45.34
N ASN A 53 -15.62 4.70 44.30
CA ASN A 53 -14.89 3.44 44.38
C ASN A 53 -13.56 3.59 45.15
N HIS A 54 -12.88 4.73 45.06
CA HIS A 54 -11.69 5.03 45.89
C HIS A 54 -12.05 5.23 47.37
N VAL A 55 -13.16 5.91 47.67
CA VAL A 55 -13.65 6.13 49.04
C VAL A 55 -14.18 4.82 49.64
N LYS A 56 -14.85 3.96 48.86
CA LYS A 56 -15.23 2.61 49.29
C LYS A 56 -14.02 1.72 49.60
N LEU A 57 -12.96 1.76 48.78
CA LEU A 57 -11.72 1.03 49.05
C LEU A 57 -10.99 1.56 50.31
N SER A 58 -10.97 2.89 50.51
CA SER A 58 -10.35 3.49 51.69
C SER A 58 -11.12 3.24 52.99
N ARG A 59 -12.47 3.17 52.95
CA ARG A 59 -13.31 2.84 54.11
C ARG A 59 -13.20 1.38 54.55
N THR A 60 -12.94 0.46 53.62
CA THR A 60 -12.65 -0.95 53.96
C THR A 60 -11.25 -1.14 54.57
N ASN A 61 -10.31 -0.23 54.31
CA ASN A 61 -8.95 -0.31 54.86
C ASN A 61 -8.80 0.40 56.23
N ALA A 62 -9.67 1.36 56.55
CA ALA A 62 -9.65 2.10 57.81
C ALA A 62 -10.47 1.48 58.96
N ALA A 63 -11.19 0.38 58.72
CA ALA A 63 -12.08 -0.24 59.72
C ALA A 63 -11.46 -1.42 60.50
N THR A 64 -10.13 -1.64 60.43
CA THR A 64 -9.50 -2.84 61.02
C THR A 64 -8.43 -2.57 62.09
N GLU A 65 -8.44 -1.41 62.76
CA GLU A 65 -7.59 -1.18 63.94
C GLU A 65 -8.28 -0.31 65.01
N SER A 66 -9.09 -0.92 65.88
CA SER A 66 -9.18 -0.58 67.32
C SER A 66 -9.96 -1.68 68.08
N SER A 67 -9.58 -1.93 69.33
CA SER A 67 -9.82 -3.17 70.07
C SER A 67 -10.96 -3.14 71.11
N GLN A 68 -11.83 -4.18 71.06
CA GLN A 68 -12.60 -4.86 72.14
C GLN A 68 -13.75 -4.15 72.92
N PRO A 69 -14.69 -4.87 73.61
CA PRO A 69 -15.21 -6.25 73.45
C PRO A 69 -16.75 -6.38 73.67
N MET A 70 -17.53 -6.98 72.76
CA MET A 70 -18.73 -7.75 73.16
C MET A 70 -19.34 -8.55 72.00
N ARG A 71 -19.80 -9.76 72.32
CA ARG A 71 -20.41 -10.81 71.46
C ARG A 71 -19.36 -11.57 70.62
N ARG A 72 -18.70 -12.64 71.09
CA ARG A 72 -19.23 -13.90 71.65
C ARG A 72 -20.56 -14.29 70.99
N ASP A 73 -20.43 -15.22 70.04
CA ASP A 73 -21.45 -16.08 69.42
C ASP A 73 -21.62 -15.85 67.92
N LEU A 74 -20.68 -16.43 67.16
CA LEU A 74 -20.80 -16.94 65.77
C LEU A 74 -19.44 -17.32 65.15
N ARG A 75 -18.33 -17.22 65.90
CA ARG A 75 -16.97 -17.55 65.43
C ARG A 75 -16.52 -18.98 65.79
N LYS A 76 -17.39 -19.97 65.59
CA LYS A 76 -17.04 -21.40 65.81
C LYS A 76 -17.44 -22.37 64.69
N THR A 77 -17.80 -21.88 63.50
CA THR A 77 -18.14 -22.75 62.37
C THR A 77 -17.74 -22.11 61.03
N ALA A 78 -16.43 -21.97 60.77
CA ALA A 78 -15.89 -21.81 59.40
C ALA A 78 -14.36 -22.00 59.27
N GLU A 79 -13.66 -22.54 60.28
CA GLU A 79 -12.22 -22.87 60.18
C GLU A 79 -11.96 -24.36 59.91
N GLN A 80 -12.85 -24.99 59.12
CA GLN A 80 -12.59 -26.24 58.43
C GLN A 80 -13.00 -26.06 56.96
N GLY A 81 -12.23 -25.24 56.24
CA GLY A 81 -12.43 -24.98 54.81
C GLY A 81 -11.32 -25.64 53.99
N ASN A 82 -11.70 -26.63 53.19
CA ASN A 82 -10.94 -27.39 52.19
C ASN A 82 -9.52 -26.82 51.86
N PRO A 83 -8.42 -27.57 52.10
CA PRO A 83 -7.04 -27.13 51.84
C PRO A 83 -6.81 -26.62 50.40
N ILE A 84 -7.59 -27.11 49.45
CA ILE A 84 -7.54 -26.72 48.04
C ILE A 84 -7.95 -25.26 47.86
N LEU A 85 -8.98 -24.79 48.57
CA LEU A 85 -9.46 -23.40 48.47
C LEU A 85 -8.44 -22.40 49.02
N GLN A 86 -7.68 -22.76 50.05
CA GLN A 86 -6.63 -21.90 50.61
C GLN A 86 -5.44 -21.76 49.65
N ILE A 87 -5.05 -22.84 48.97
CA ILE A 87 -4.02 -22.82 47.94
C ILE A 87 -4.47 -21.95 46.76
N GLU A 88 -5.73 -22.08 46.35
CA GLU A 88 -6.29 -21.34 45.21
C GLU A 88 -6.45 -19.84 45.51
N MET A 89 -6.88 -19.49 46.73
CA MET A 89 -6.89 -18.11 47.22
C MET A 89 -5.49 -17.49 47.22
N LYS A 90 -4.48 -18.22 47.70
CA LYS A 90 -3.08 -17.76 47.68
C LYS A 90 -2.59 -17.53 46.25
N ARG A 91 -2.94 -18.43 45.32
CA ARG A 91 -2.58 -18.35 43.89
C ARG A 91 -3.26 -17.17 43.18
N LEU A 92 -4.53 -16.90 43.49
CA LEU A 92 -5.28 -15.75 42.97
C LEU A 92 -4.72 -14.43 43.49
N LYS A 93 -4.34 -14.37 44.77
CA LYS A 93 -3.72 -13.19 45.37
C LYS A 93 -2.39 -12.83 44.69
N THR A 94 -1.54 -13.82 44.41
CA THR A 94 -0.29 -13.62 43.65
C THR A 94 -0.54 -13.19 42.19
N ARG A 95 -1.65 -13.63 41.57
CA ARG A 95 -2.03 -13.20 40.22
C ARG A 95 -2.54 -11.76 40.19
N MET A 96 -3.26 -11.33 41.23
CA MET A 96 -3.70 -9.95 41.38
C MET A 96 -2.52 -9.01 41.55
N THR A 97 -1.58 -9.30 42.46
CA THR A 97 -0.41 -8.44 42.67
C THR A 97 0.44 -8.29 41.41
N ARG A 98 0.65 -9.36 40.63
CA ARG A 98 1.32 -9.27 39.32
C ARG A 98 0.58 -8.42 38.29
N LYS A 99 -0.75 -8.42 38.33
CA LYS A 99 -1.56 -7.56 37.44
C LYS A 99 -1.47 -6.10 37.86
N ASP A 100 -1.45 -5.82 39.17
CA ASP A 100 -1.31 -4.47 39.69
C ASP A 100 0.07 -3.88 39.31
N GLU A 101 1.14 -4.65 39.46
CA GLU A 101 2.50 -4.27 38.99
C GLU A 101 2.54 -3.99 37.48
N LEU A 102 1.83 -4.78 36.68
CA LEU A 102 1.76 -4.59 35.23
C LEU A 102 0.97 -3.32 34.86
N ILE A 103 -0.11 -3.03 35.57
CA ILE A 103 -0.90 -1.81 35.39
C ILE A 103 -0.05 -0.58 35.70
N GLU A 104 0.71 -0.61 36.79
CA GLU A 104 1.61 0.49 37.17
C GLU A 104 2.66 0.75 36.08
N LYS A 105 3.29 -0.32 35.58
CA LYS A 105 4.29 -0.24 34.50
C LYS A 105 3.69 0.31 33.19
N LEU A 106 2.51 -0.16 32.80
CA LEU A 106 1.83 0.33 31.59
C LEU A 106 1.38 1.78 31.72
N THR A 107 0.96 2.20 32.93
CA THR A 107 0.55 3.58 33.20
C THR A 107 1.75 4.53 33.09
N ALA A 108 2.91 4.14 33.64
CA ALA A 108 4.15 4.89 33.49
C ALA A 108 4.60 5.00 32.01
N GLN A 109 4.44 3.92 31.24
CA GLN A 109 4.77 3.92 29.82
C GLN A 109 3.82 4.81 29.00
N LEU A 110 2.53 4.84 29.35
CA LEU A 110 1.54 5.70 28.72
C LEU A 110 1.85 7.19 28.97
N GLU A 111 2.23 7.58 30.19
CA GLU A 111 2.61 8.97 30.49
C GLU A 111 3.89 9.39 29.75
N LYS A 112 4.86 8.48 29.60
CA LYS A 112 6.07 8.74 28.79
C LYS A 112 5.72 9.00 27.32
N GLU A 113 4.82 8.21 26.74
CA GLU A 113 4.39 8.39 25.34
C GLU A 113 3.53 9.64 25.14
N LYS A 114 2.69 10.01 26.12
CA LYS A 114 1.97 11.31 26.09
C LYS A 114 2.93 12.49 26.04
N SER A 115 3.95 12.51 26.91
CA SER A 115 4.99 13.55 26.91
C SER A 115 5.73 13.62 25.56
N ARG A 116 5.99 12.47 24.93
CA ARG A 116 6.62 12.42 23.59
C ARG A 116 5.71 12.96 22.50
N ALA A 117 4.40 12.66 22.57
CA ALA A 117 3.41 13.18 21.63
C ALA A 117 3.25 14.70 21.74
N GLU A 118 3.29 15.25 22.95
CA GLU A 118 3.24 16.70 23.19
C GLU A 118 4.45 17.41 22.56
N LYS A 119 5.66 16.87 22.76
CA LYS A 119 6.89 17.38 22.12
C LYS A 119 6.79 17.36 20.59
N SER A 120 6.30 16.26 20.02
CA SER A 120 6.09 16.16 18.56
C SER A 120 5.06 17.15 18.05
N ASN A 121 3.98 17.39 18.80
CA ASN A 121 2.96 18.39 18.43
C ASN A 121 3.53 19.81 18.45
N GLN A 122 4.42 20.12 19.38
CA GLN A 122 5.11 21.42 19.43
C GLN A 122 6.01 21.61 18.20
N VAL A 123 6.78 20.58 17.81
CA VAL A 123 7.61 20.61 16.59
C VAL A 123 6.74 20.80 15.33
N ILE A 124 5.62 20.08 15.23
CA ILE A 124 4.68 20.24 14.11
C ILE A 124 4.09 21.66 14.07
N GLY A 125 3.81 22.26 15.23
CA GLY A 125 3.36 23.65 15.33
C GLY A 125 4.39 24.64 14.78
N ASN A 126 5.65 24.47 15.16
CA ASN A 126 6.76 25.32 14.69
C ASN A 126 6.97 25.18 13.18
N LEU A 127 6.96 23.96 12.65
CA LEU A 127 7.09 23.71 11.22
C LEU A 127 5.92 24.29 10.40
N ARG A 128 4.72 24.36 10.97
CA ARG A 128 3.58 25.03 10.31
C ARG A 128 3.79 26.53 10.21
N LEU A 129 4.29 27.15 11.27
CA LEU A 129 4.62 28.58 11.30
C LEU A 129 5.69 28.92 10.26
N GLU A 130 6.77 28.13 10.20
CA GLU A 130 7.84 28.28 9.21
C GLU A 130 7.31 28.13 7.77
N ASN A 131 6.43 27.16 7.54
CA ASN A 131 5.83 26.95 6.22
C ASN A 131 4.89 28.10 5.82
N THR A 132 4.17 28.71 6.77
CA THR A 132 3.37 29.91 6.51
C THR A 132 4.24 31.13 6.20
N GLN A 133 5.39 31.28 6.86
CA GLN A 133 6.35 32.34 6.55
C GLN A 133 6.95 32.17 5.15
N LEU A 134 7.36 30.96 4.79
CA LEU A 134 7.88 30.65 3.45
C LEU A 134 6.83 30.86 2.36
N GLN A 135 5.55 30.55 2.63
CA GLN A 135 4.45 30.85 1.70
C GLN A 135 4.26 32.35 1.48
N ALA A 136 4.31 33.15 2.54
CA ALA A 136 4.24 34.61 2.43
C ALA A 136 5.43 35.20 1.66
N GLU A 137 6.63 34.62 1.83
CA GLU A 137 7.82 35.02 1.08
C GLU A 137 7.68 34.70 -0.41
N VAL A 138 7.18 33.52 -0.77
CA VAL A 138 6.89 33.14 -2.17
C VAL A 138 5.84 34.05 -2.82
N GLU A 139 4.79 34.43 -2.08
CA GLU A 139 3.77 35.37 -2.56
C GLU A 139 4.35 36.78 -2.78
N SER A 140 5.30 37.22 -1.94
CA SER A 140 5.99 38.50 -2.13
C SER A 140 6.85 38.55 -3.39
N TYR A 141 7.51 37.44 -3.74
CA TYR A 141 8.27 37.31 -5.00
C TYR A 141 7.36 37.24 -6.23
N SER A 142 6.15 36.69 -6.10
CA SER A 142 5.15 36.63 -7.19
C SER A 142 4.62 38.01 -7.59
N HIS A 143 4.59 38.98 -6.66
CA HIS A 143 4.10 40.33 -6.93
C HIS A 143 5.15 41.28 -7.52
N GLY A 144 6.45 40.95 -7.42
CA GLY A 144 7.55 41.77 -7.98
C GLY A 144 7.72 41.70 -9.51
N VAL A 145 7.05 40.75 -10.20
CA VAL A 145 7.30 40.47 -11.63
C VAL A 145 6.19 41.04 -12.55
N THR A 146 5.19 41.75 -12.01
CA THR A 146 4.10 42.36 -12.80
C THR A 146 4.15 43.88 -12.85
N SER A 147 5.33 44.45 -13.07
CA SER A 147 5.48 45.83 -13.52
C SER A 147 6.74 45.98 -14.35
N GLY A 148 6.60 45.94 -15.69
CA GLY A 148 7.75 46.16 -16.57
C GLY A 148 7.59 45.70 -18.02
N ARG A 149 6.85 46.50 -18.79
CA ARG A 149 7.15 46.88 -20.19
C ARG A 149 6.75 45.92 -21.33
N SER A 150 5.92 46.50 -22.21
CA SER A 150 5.57 46.08 -23.56
C SER A 150 6.64 46.45 -24.59
N GLU A 151 6.51 45.80 -25.76
CA GLU A 151 6.93 46.19 -27.12
C GLU A 151 8.18 45.55 -27.75
N GLN A 152 7.89 44.91 -28.91
CA GLN A 152 8.69 44.65 -30.11
C GLN A 152 9.98 43.81 -29.90
N ASN A 153 10.30 42.77 -30.69
CA ASN A 153 10.36 42.78 -32.13
C ASN A 153 10.63 41.36 -32.68
N THR A 154 10.42 41.25 -33.98
CA THR A 154 10.65 40.12 -34.87
C THR A 154 12.08 39.56 -34.85
N GLY A 155 12.21 38.24 -34.98
CA GLY A 155 13.38 37.62 -35.59
C GLY A 155 14.05 36.50 -34.79
N VAL A 156 13.49 35.30 -34.80
CA VAL A 156 14.29 34.07 -34.60
C VAL A 156 13.75 32.97 -35.52
N LYS A 157 14.17 33.03 -36.79
CA LYS A 157 14.04 31.94 -37.75
C LYS A 157 15.43 31.61 -38.28
N LYS A 158 16.37 31.36 -37.38
CA LYS A 158 17.73 30.90 -37.73
C LYS A 158 18.53 30.40 -36.51
N GLU A 159 17.97 29.43 -35.77
CA GLU A 159 18.76 28.70 -34.77
C GLU A 159 18.15 27.32 -34.48
N LEU A 160 17.90 26.55 -35.55
CA LEU A 160 17.38 25.18 -35.47
C LEU A 160 18.37 24.15 -36.04
N LEU A 161 19.68 24.41 -35.91
CA LEU A 161 20.73 23.52 -36.43
C LEU A 161 21.90 23.28 -35.47
N SER A 162 21.73 23.52 -34.17
CA SER A 162 22.74 23.19 -33.14
C SER A 162 22.16 22.53 -31.90
N LEU A 163 21.19 21.63 -32.08
CA LEU A 163 20.78 20.69 -31.03
C LEU A 163 21.76 19.51 -30.99
N ASP A 164 23.00 19.81 -30.59
CA ASP A 164 23.94 18.79 -30.14
C ASP A 164 23.91 18.75 -28.61
N LYS A 165 23.51 17.58 -28.10
CA LYS A 165 23.76 17.03 -26.76
C LYS A 165 23.89 17.99 -25.58
N THR A 166 22.78 18.58 -25.14
CA THR A 166 22.58 18.84 -23.70
C THR A 166 21.10 18.70 -23.37
N SER A 167 20.70 17.52 -22.87
CA SER A 167 19.46 17.42 -22.10
C SER A 167 19.55 18.44 -20.96
N PRO A 168 18.51 19.26 -20.72
CA PRO A 168 18.53 20.20 -19.61
C PRO A 168 18.65 19.38 -18.33
N LYS A 169 19.81 19.47 -17.67
CA LYS A 169 20.01 19.03 -16.29
C LYS A 169 19.20 19.96 -15.40
N ILE A 170 17.91 19.70 -15.32
CA ILE A 170 17.13 20.10 -14.16
C ILE A 170 17.81 19.40 -12.99
N THR A 171 18.37 20.16 -12.07
CA THR A 171 18.90 19.66 -10.80
C THR A 171 17.79 18.87 -10.10
N ASP A 172 17.83 17.55 -10.27
CA ASP A 172 16.84 16.59 -9.80
C ASP A 172 16.71 16.70 -8.27
N SER A 173 15.67 17.40 -7.80
CA SER A 173 15.15 17.11 -6.48
C SER A 173 14.68 15.65 -6.51
N GLN A 174 15.37 14.75 -5.79
CA GLN A 174 15.02 13.33 -5.60
C GLN A 174 13.57 13.10 -5.09
N ILE A 175 12.87 14.18 -4.74
CA ILE A 175 11.46 14.22 -4.35
C ILE A 175 10.58 13.52 -5.39
N SER A 176 10.80 13.75 -6.69
CA SER A 176 9.94 13.17 -7.74
C SER A 176 9.99 11.64 -7.73
N GLN A 177 11.15 11.02 -7.47
CA GLN A 177 11.31 9.56 -7.40
C GLN A 177 10.60 8.92 -6.20
N ARG A 178 10.25 9.72 -5.18
CA ARG A 178 9.46 9.29 -4.03
C ARG A 178 7.96 9.35 -4.30
N ILE A 179 7.52 10.07 -5.33
CA ILE A 179 6.12 10.17 -5.72
C ILE A 179 5.78 8.96 -6.59
N PRO A 180 4.90 8.05 -6.12
CA PRO A 180 4.47 6.92 -6.92
C PRO A 180 3.67 7.37 -8.13
N PHE A 181 3.78 6.60 -9.20
CA PHE A 181 2.92 6.67 -10.35
C PHE A 181 1.57 6.01 -10.05
N GLN A 182 0.53 6.51 -10.71
CA GLN A 182 -0.70 5.76 -10.97
C GLN A 182 -0.53 5.02 -12.30
N SER A 183 -1.20 3.89 -12.46
CA SER A 183 -1.15 3.12 -13.71
C SER A 183 -2.51 3.14 -14.41
N PHE A 184 -2.48 3.12 -15.73
CA PHE A 184 -3.68 3.07 -16.54
C PHE A 184 -3.45 2.22 -17.78
N ALA A 185 -4.52 1.64 -18.30
CA ALA A 185 -4.58 1.03 -19.61
C ALA A 185 -5.38 1.96 -20.53
N LYS A 186 -5.74 1.45 -21.71
CA LYS A 186 -6.55 2.16 -22.69
C LYS A 186 -7.75 2.90 -22.09
N THR A 187 -8.53 2.21 -21.27
CA THR A 187 -9.75 2.77 -20.64
C THR A 187 -9.77 2.64 -19.13
N HIS A 188 -8.84 1.91 -18.52
CA HIS A 188 -8.90 1.57 -17.09
C HIS A 188 -7.81 2.29 -16.31
N LEU A 189 -8.17 3.03 -15.26
CA LEU A 189 -7.24 3.68 -14.34
C LEU A 189 -7.19 2.92 -13.01
N PHE A 190 -5.98 2.70 -12.49
CA PHE A 190 -5.69 2.01 -11.25
C PHE A 190 -4.92 2.96 -10.33
N GLU A 191 -5.61 3.47 -9.31
CA GLU A 191 -5.04 4.42 -8.37
C GLU A 191 -4.78 3.78 -7.00
N SER A 192 -3.62 4.11 -6.44
CA SER A 192 -3.36 4.09 -5.00
C SER A 192 -3.73 5.47 -4.44
N SER A 193 -4.70 5.52 -3.53
CA SER A 193 -5.08 6.75 -2.84
C SER A 193 -5.37 6.49 -1.37
N PRO A 194 -4.86 7.34 -0.45
CA PRO A 194 -5.19 7.26 0.97
C PRO A 194 -6.64 7.66 1.27
N ARG A 195 -7.28 8.42 0.37
CA ARG A 195 -8.63 9.00 0.55
C ARG A 195 -9.65 8.47 -0.46
N LYS A 196 -9.21 8.09 -1.66
CA LYS A 196 -10.05 7.45 -2.68
C LYS A 196 -9.78 5.94 -2.67
N LYS A 197 -10.86 5.16 -2.76
CA LYS A 197 -10.82 3.71 -2.63
C LYS A 197 -10.16 3.11 -3.89
N PRO A 198 -9.33 2.05 -3.79
CA PRO A 198 -8.77 1.38 -4.97
C PRO A 198 -9.93 0.98 -5.87
N LYS A 199 -9.93 1.53 -7.08
CA LYS A 199 -11.01 1.41 -8.05
C LYS A 199 -10.40 1.39 -9.43
N GLU A 200 -10.84 0.43 -10.22
CA GLU A 200 -10.73 0.47 -11.66
C GLU A 200 -11.75 1.50 -12.19
N TYR A 201 -11.28 2.54 -12.89
CA TYR A 201 -12.17 3.51 -13.55
C TYR A 201 -12.15 3.33 -15.05
N ILE A 202 -13.34 3.19 -15.65
CA ILE A 202 -13.49 3.25 -17.10
C ILE A 202 -13.58 4.72 -17.54
N PHE A 203 -12.58 5.23 -18.24
CA PHE A 203 -12.64 6.51 -18.95
C PHE A 203 -12.84 6.22 -20.44
N HIS A 204 -14.09 6.22 -20.90
CA HIS A 204 -14.37 6.09 -22.32
C HIS A 204 -13.92 7.36 -23.07
N GLY A 205 -13.15 7.20 -24.15
CA GLY A 205 -13.08 8.20 -25.19
C GLY A 205 -14.49 8.38 -25.79
N GLN A 206 -14.92 9.63 -25.92
CA GLN A 206 -16.21 10.10 -26.45
C GLN A 206 -17.04 9.06 -27.24
N ASN A 207 -18.27 8.82 -26.77
CA ASN A 207 -19.35 8.45 -27.67
C ASN A 207 -19.73 9.74 -28.44
N SER A 208 -19.75 9.71 -29.77
CA SER A 208 -19.99 10.89 -30.63
C SER A 208 -21.33 11.59 -30.34
N ASN A 209 -22.27 10.92 -29.65
CA ASN A 209 -23.61 11.43 -29.40
C ASN A 209 -23.99 11.67 -27.92
N THR A 210 -23.10 11.46 -26.93
CA THR A 210 -23.44 11.77 -25.53
C THR A 210 -22.26 12.33 -24.71
N ARG A 211 -22.59 13.36 -23.91
CA ARG A 211 -21.70 14.29 -23.22
C ARG A 211 -20.65 13.64 -22.28
N LYS A 212 -19.41 14.14 -22.45
CA LYS A 212 -18.34 14.41 -21.46
C LYS A 212 -17.77 13.21 -20.67
N VAL A 213 -16.53 12.85 -21.01
CA VAL A 213 -15.55 12.28 -20.06
C VAL A 213 -15.61 13.10 -18.77
N LYS A 214 -15.73 12.43 -17.60
CA LYS A 214 -15.62 13.08 -16.29
C LYS A 214 -14.40 13.98 -16.31
N SER A 215 -14.57 15.22 -15.86
CA SER A 215 -13.61 16.30 -16.09
C SER A 215 -12.19 16.01 -15.55
N GLY A 216 -12.03 15.03 -14.65
CA GLY A 216 -10.78 14.71 -13.98
C GLY A 216 -9.78 13.94 -14.82
N GLU A 217 -10.23 13.08 -15.74
CA GLU A 217 -9.36 12.09 -16.43
C GLU A 217 -9.12 12.43 -17.91
N ARG A 218 -9.64 13.56 -18.39
CA ARG A 218 -9.44 14.03 -19.78
C ARG A 218 -7.98 14.18 -20.17
N HIS A 219 -7.13 14.47 -19.21
CA HIS A 219 -5.69 14.61 -19.45
C HIS A 219 -5.06 13.29 -19.93
N LEU A 220 -5.60 12.12 -19.56
CA LEU A 220 -5.11 10.83 -20.04
C LEU A 220 -5.39 10.65 -21.53
N VAL A 221 -6.61 10.99 -21.97
CA VAL A 221 -6.99 10.95 -23.40
C VAL A 221 -6.16 11.95 -24.20
N GLN A 222 -5.95 13.17 -23.67
CA GLN A 222 -5.10 14.16 -24.31
C GLN A 222 -3.63 13.67 -24.43
N ALA A 223 -3.10 13.03 -23.39
CA ALA A 223 -1.77 12.45 -23.43
C ALA A 223 -1.67 11.32 -24.48
N GLN A 224 -2.70 10.46 -24.58
CA GLN A 224 -2.78 9.44 -25.63
C GLN A 224 -2.76 10.07 -27.04
N ASP A 225 -3.54 11.12 -27.28
CA ASP A 225 -3.60 11.81 -28.57
C ASP A 225 -2.26 12.42 -28.96
N VAL A 226 -1.63 13.12 -28.03
CA VAL A 226 -0.30 13.70 -28.25
C VAL A 226 0.73 12.60 -28.50
N GLY A 227 0.66 11.48 -27.75
CA GLY A 227 1.55 10.34 -27.97
C GLY A 227 1.39 9.68 -29.33
N VAL A 228 0.14 9.47 -29.78
CA VAL A 228 -0.17 8.93 -31.11
C VAL A 228 0.32 9.85 -32.22
N HIS A 229 0.00 11.15 -32.12
CA HIS A 229 0.43 12.14 -33.10
C HIS A 229 1.96 12.19 -33.19
N PHE A 230 2.64 12.23 -32.03
CA PHE A 230 4.10 12.27 -31.96
C PHE A 230 4.76 11.04 -32.58
N ILE A 231 4.23 9.83 -32.35
CA ILE A 231 4.74 8.61 -33.01
C ILE A 231 4.56 8.71 -34.53
N ASN A 232 3.36 9.04 -35.00
CA ASN A 232 3.01 9.01 -36.42
C ASN A 232 3.72 10.10 -37.23
N THR A 233 4.14 11.20 -36.60
CA THR A 233 4.84 12.31 -37.26
C THR A 233 6.37 12.15 -37.21
N ASN A 234 6.91 11.53 -36.16
CA ASN A 234 8.36 11.49 -35.92
C ASN A 234 8.99 10.12 -36.17
N THR A 235 8.21 9.09 -36.50
CA THR A 235 8.69 7.74 -36.76
C THR A 235 8.01 7.14 -37.99
N SER A 236 8.53 6.01 -38.48
CA SER A 236 7.87 5.23 -39.54
C SER A 236 6.70 4.38 -39.05
N TYR A 237 6.41 4.38 -37.75
CA TYR A 237 5.33 3.59 -37.17
C TYR A 237 3.99 4.32 -37.30
N HIS A 238 2.92 3.56 -37.50
CA HIS A 238 1.56 4.08 -37.56
C HIS A 238 0.70 3.42 -36.48
N VAL A 239 0.36 4.19 -35.46
CA VAL A 239 -0.45 3.75 -34.33
C VAL A 239 -1.69 4.62 -34.16
N ASN A 240 -2.68 4.10 -33.46
CA ASN A 240 -3.85 4.81 -32.98
C ASN A 240 -4.08 4.49 -31.49
N ARG A 241 -5.16 5.01 -30.88
CA ARG A 241 -5.44 4.79 -29.45
C ARG A 241 -5.65 3.31 -29.09
N GLU A 242 -6.12 2.48 -30.02
CA GLU A 242 -6.31 1.04 -29.81
C GLU A 242 -4.99 0.31 -29.61
N ASN A 243 -3.90 0.87 -30.12
CA ASN A 243 -2.56 0.32 -29.96
C ASN A 243 -1.96 0.59 -28.58
N MET A 244 -2.56 1.47 -27.76
CA MET A 244 -2.06 1.72 -26.41
C MET A 244 -2.32 0.50 -25.51
N VAL A 245 -1.25 -0.09 -24.99
CA VAL A 245 -1.32 -1.26 -24.11
C VAL A 245 -1.20 -0.91 -22.64
N ASP A 246 -0.47 0.17 -22.32
CA ASP A 246 -0.19 0.51 -20.93
C ASP A 246 0.27 1.97 -20.78
N GLY A 247 0.18 2.51 -19.57
CA GLY A 247 0.61 3.86 -19.25
C GLY A 247 0.75 4.08 -17.75
N VAL A 248 1.67 4.95 -17.38
CA VAL A 248 1.83 5.45 -16.01
C VAL A 248 1.88 6.97 -16.00
N TYR A 249 1.32 7.58 -14.96
CA TYR A 249 1.50 9.02 -14.73
C TYR A 249 1.68 9.34 -13.26
N ARG A 250 2.36 10.45 -12.97
CA ARG A 250 2.42 11.05 -11.63
C ARG A 250 2.27 12.55 -11.73
N ILE A 251 1.80 13.14 -10.65
CA ILE A 251 1.73 14.60 -10.50
C ILE A 251 2.86 15.00 -9.57
N ASP A 252 3.77 15.81 -10.07
CA ASP A 252 4.95 16.33 -9.39
C ASP A 252 4.88 17.86 -9.39
N ILE A 253 5.16 18.47 -8.25
CA ILE A 253 4.97 19.92 -8.09
C ILE A 253 5.93 20.75 -8.96
N ASN A 254 7.09 20.19 -9.31
CA ASN A 254 8.12 20.89 -10.08
C ASN A 254 7.93 20.71 -11.59
N THR A 255 7.42 19.55 -12.03
CA THR A 255 7.32 19.19 -13.45
C THR A 255 5.88 19.11 -13.98
N GLY A 256 4.88 19.25 -13.11
CA GLY A 256 3.47 19.08 -13.43
C GLY A 256 3.09 17.60 -13.56
N ILE A 257 2.48 17.19 -14.67
CA ILE A 257 2.13 15.77 -14.88
C ILE A 257 3.15 15.09 -15.79
N ASP A 258 3.82 14.06 -15.26
CA ASP A 258 4.78 13.23 -15.98
C ASP A 258 4.09 11.93 -16.42
N TYR A 259 4.11 11.63 -17.72
CA TYR A 259 3.50 10.46 -18.33
C TYR A 259 4.55 9.59 -19.00
N GLU A 260 4.36 8.27 -18.94
CA GLU A 260 5.02 7.31 -19.81
C GLU A 260 3.97 6.38 -20.40
N LEU A 261 3.87 6.38 -21.73
CA LEU A 261 2.87 5.65 -22.50
C LEU A 261 3.54 4.54 -23.31
N TYR A 262 2.84 3.43 -23.46
CA TYR A 262 3.32 2.25 -24.16
C TYR A 262 2.33 1.81 -25.24
N PHE A 263 2.82 1.75 -26.47
CA PHE A 263 2.04 1.36 -27.64
C PHE A 263 2.60 0.09 -28.25
N LYS A 264 1.72 -0.77 -28.74
CA LYS A 264 2.08 -1.95 -29.53
C LYS A 264 1.91 -1.63 -31.01
N ASP A 265 2.98 -1.77 -31.77
CA ASP A 265 2.92 -1.61 -33.22
C ASP A 265 1.97 -2.68 -33.82
N PRO A 266 1.02 -2.31 -34.70
CA PRO A 266 0.19 -3.29 -35.39
C PRO A 266 0.98 -4.22 -36.32
N SER A 267 2.03 -3.69 -36.94
CA SER A 267 2.75 -4.36 -38.03
C SER A 267 3.93 -5.21 -37.55
N SER A 268 4.42 -4.98 -36.34
CA SER A 268 5.52 -5.74 -35.73
C SER A 268 5.21 -6.12 -34.29
N LYS A 269 6.02 -7.02 -33.72
CA LYS A 269 5.93 -7.37 -32.28
C LYS A 269 6.61 -6.33 -31.38
N LYS A 270 7.00 -5.16 -31.91
CA LYS A 270 7.69 -4.12 -31.14
C LYS A 270 6.73 -3.30 -30.29
N PHE A 271 7.30 -2.70 -29.25
CA PHE A 271 6.61 -1.76 -28.41
C PHE A 271 7.30 -0.41 -28.41
N LEU A 272 6.51 0.64 -28.57
CA LEU A 272 6.96 2.01 -28.60
C LEU A 272 6.69 2.64 -27.23
N THR A 273 7.66 3.37 -26.70
CA THR A 273 7.47 4.18 -25.49
C THR A 273 7.56 5.66 -25.81
N VAL A 274 6.61 6.40 -25.27
CA VAL A 274 6.55 7.85 -25.37
C VAL A 274 6.51 8.44 -23.97
N ARG A 275 7.44 9.35 -23.69
CA ARG A 275 7.45 10.12 -22.45
C ARG A 275 6.92 11.53 -22.73
N LEU A 276 5.91 11.93 -21.97
CA LEU A 276 5.28 13.25 -22.09
C LEU A 276 5.29 13.95 -20.73
N ILE A 277 5.35 15.28 -20.74
CA ILE A 277 5.15 16.11 -19.55
C ILE A 277 4.08 17.16 -19.80
N ARG A 278 3.42 17.57 -18.73
CA ARG A 278 2.47 18.69 -18.71
C ARG A 278 2.79 19.61 -17.52
N PRO A 279 3.69 20.59 -17.68
CA PRO A 279 4.07 21.50 -16.61
C PRO A 279 2.90 22.36 -16.10
N LEU A 280 2.41 23.30 -16.93
CA LEU A 280 1.31 24.22 -16.57
C LEU A 280 0.33 24.50 -17.72
N GLY A 281 0.39 23.72 -18.81
CA GLY A 281 -0.45 23.98 -19.98
C GLY A 281 -0.59 22.79 -20.92
N VAL A 282 0.18 22.82 -22.00
CA VAL A 282 0.12 21.82 -23.09
C VAL A 282 0.95 20.59 -22.73
N VAL A 283 0.48 19.43 -23.18
CA VAL A 283 1.23 18.18 -23.07
C VAL A 283 2.29 18.16 -24.16
N GLN A 284 3.55 17.93 -23.80
CA GLN A 284 4.68 17.94 -24.74
C GLN A 284 5.58 16.71 -24.56
N PRO A 285 6.16 16.17 -25.65
CA PRO A 285 7.11 15.06 -25.58
C PRO A 285 8.45 15.50 -24.98
N VAL A 286 9.10 14.59 -24.25
CA VAL A 286 10.41 14.84 -23.59
C VAL A 286 11.58 14.29 -24.40
N ALA A 287 11.35 13.22 -25.17
CA ALA A 287 12.36 12.54 -25.97
C ALA A 287 11.68 11.88 -27.18
N LEU A 288 12.48 11.53 -28.20
CA LEU A 288 12.00 10.73 -29.33
C LEU A 288 11.41 9.39 -28.86
N PRO A 289 10.43 8.83 -29.58
CA PRO A 289 9.87 7.53 -29.22
C PRO A 289 10.95 6.44 -29.24
N GLU A 290 11.03 5.66 -28.18
CA GLU A 290 11.98 4.54 -28.07
C GLU A 290 11.31 3.23 -28.53
N ASP A 291 11.96 2.48 -29.43
CA ASP A 291 11.48 1.18 -29.95
C ASP A 291 12.36 -0.02 -29.54
N SER A 292 13.44 0.22 -28.78
CA SER A 292 14.52 -0.74 -28.54
C SER A 292 14.23 -1.81 -27.48
N ARG A 293 12.98 -1.92 -26.99
CA ARG A 293 12.66 -2.81 -25.87
C ARG A 293 12.28 -4.18 -26.38
N GLY A 294 13.15 -5.16 -26.08
CA GLY A 294 12.95 -6.55 -26.45
C GLY A 294 11.68 -7.11 -25.79
N PRO A 295 10.59 -7.33 -26.53
CA PRO A 295 9.34 -7.88 -25.97
C PRO A 295 9.56 -9.27 -25.34
N ASN A 296 10.62 -9.95 -25.77
CA ASN A 296 10.97 -11.32 -25.42
C ASN A 296 12.28 -11.40 -24.61
N GLU A 297 12.72 -10.32 -23.97
CA GLU A 297 13.91 -10.38 -23.11
C GLU A 297 13.71 -11.42 -22.00
N LEU A 298 14.73 -12.24 -21.73
CA LEU A 298 14.63 -13.27 -20.70
C LEU A 298 14.51 -12.63 -19.31
N ILE A 299 13.46 -13.01 -18.57
CA ILE A 299 13.28 -12.64 -17.15
C ILE A 299 13.71 -13.81 -16.27
N ASN A 300 14.62 -13.58 -15.33
CA ASN A 300 14.88 -14.53 -14.24
C ASN A 300 13.96 -14.22 -13.05
N ILE A 301 12.97 -15.06 -12.80
CA ILE A 301 12.11 -14.98 -11.62
C ILE A 301 12.83 -15.69 -10.47
N ILE A 302 13.19 -14.94 -9.43
CA ILE A 302 13.90 -15.47 -8.25
C ILE A 302 12.89 -15.61 -7.11
N VAL A 303 12.67 -16.85 -6.69
CA VAL A 303 11.69 -17.23 -5.67
C VAL A 303 12.40 -17.77 -4.42
N PRO A 304 12.34 -17.07 -3.28
CA PRO A 304 12.79 -17.60 -2.00
C PRO A 304 11.72 -18.54 -1.42
N LEU A 305 12.13 -19.74 -0.98
CA LEU A 305 11.21 -20.78 -0.49
C LEU A 305 11.67 -21.37 0.85
N SER A 306 10.76 -21.47 1.81
CA SER A 306 10.97 -22.19 3.07
C SER A 306 9.63 -22.67 3.64
N GLY A 307 9.47 -23.99 3.82
CA GLY A 307 8.34 -24.60 4.53
C GLY A 307 6.95 -24.37 3.92
N ARG A 308 6.86 -23.92 2.66
CA ARG A 308 5.60 -23.51 2.00
C ARG A 308 5.32 -24.33 0.73
N LEU A 309 5.47 -25.66 0.81
CA LEU A 309 5.34 -26.56 -0.34
C LEU A 309 3.97 -26.46 -1.05
N GLU A 310 2.87 -26.31 -0.30
CA GLU A 310 1.53 -26.14 -0.91
C GLU A 310 1.44 -24.87 -1.76
N ARG A 311 2.00 -23.75 -1.26
CA ARG A 311 2.04 -22.49 -2.03
C ARG A 311 2.99 -22.58 -3.20
N PHE A 312 4.09 -23.31 -3.04
CA PHE A 312 4.99 -23.59 -4.14
C PHE A 312 4.26 -24.35 -5.26
N GLN A 313 3.46 -25.37 -4.96
CA GLN A 313 2.68 -26.06 -5.98
C GLN A 313 1.72 -25.11 -6.72
N GLN A 314 0.97 -24.28 -5.99
CA GLN A 314 0.08 -23.26 -6.59
C GLN A 314 0.85 -22.27 -7.48
N PHE A 315 2.04 -21.86 -7.03
CA PHE A 315 2.94 -21.03 -7.82
C PHE A 315 3.40 -21.75 -9.09
N MET A 316 3.74 -23.03 -9.02
CA MET A 316 4.17 -23.82 -10.18
C MET A 316 3.04 -23.99 -11.20
N ASP A 317 1.80 -24.20 -10.77
CA ASP A 317 0.64 -24.28 -11.66
C ASP A 317 0.46 -22.95 -12.42
N MET A 318 0.54 -21.82 -11.70
CA MET A 318 0.53 -20.49 -12.32
C MET A 318 1.74 -20.28 -13.25
N PHE A 319 2.93 -20.73 -12.86
CA PHE A 319 4.15 -20.61 -13.64
C PHE A 319 4.04 -21.35 -14.98
N VAL A 320 3.45 -22.55 -14.99
CA VAL A 320 3.18 -23.29 -16.23
C VAL A 320 2.28 -22.49 -17.16
N GLU A 321 1.13 -22.02 -16.69
CA GLU A 321 0.17 -21.32 -17.54
C GLU A 321 0.71 -19.98 -18.06
N VAL A 322 1.33 -19.21 -17.18
CA VAL A 322 1.71 -17.83 -17.48
C VAL A 322 3.13 -17.74 -18.04
N CYS A 323 4.10 -18.40 -17.42
CA CYS A 323 5.51 -18.24 -17.78
C CYS A 323 5.93 -19.22 -18.90
N ILE A 324 5.43 -20.47 -18.89
CA ILE A 324 5.80 -21.47 -19.89
C ILE A 324 4.90 -21.37 -21.13
N LYS A 325 3.57 -21.51 -20.94
CA LYS A 325 2.61 -21.58 -22.07
C LYS A 325 2.35 -20.22 -22.71
N SER A 326 2.21 -19.15 -21.92
CA SER A 326 1.86 -17.82 -22.45
C SER A 326 3.07 -16.97 -22.85
N ASP A 327 4.07 -16.79 -21.97
CA ASP A 327 5.22 -15.90 -22.24
C ASP A 327 6.40 -16.58 -22.97
N GLY A 328 6.84 -17.75 -22.48
CA GLY A 328 7.92 -18.56 -23.04
C GLY A 328 9.36 -18.02 -22.83
N ASN A 329 9.52 -16.79 -22.32
CA ASN A 329 10.80 -16.11 -22.17
C ASN A 329 11.13 -15.83 -20.70
N VAL A 330 11.01 -16.88 -19.89
CA VAL A 330 11.26 -16.85 -18.45
C VAL A 330 12.28 -17.92 -18.04
N PHE A 331 13.05 -17.61 -17.01
CA PHE A 331 13.90 -18.53 -16.27
C PHE A 331 13.45 -18.53 -14.80
N LEU A 332 13.43 -19.70 -14.16
CA LEU A 332 13.05 -19.84 -12.75
C LEU A 332 14.26 -20.14 -11.86
N THR A 333 14.54 -19.27 -10.89
CA THR A 333 15.52 -19.54 -9.83
C THR A 333 14.78 -19.77 -8.52
N VAL A 334 14.81 -21.01 -8.01
CA VAL A 334 14.29 -21.34 -6.68
C VAL A 334 15.44 -21.36 -5.69
N VAL A 335 15.34 -20.57 -4.63
CA VAL A 335 16.31 -20.57 -3.52
C VAL A 335 15.63 -21.17 -2.30
N LEU A 336 15.93 -22.44 -2.04
CA LEU A 336 15.27 -23.27 -1.03
C LEU A 336 16.07 -23.31 0.27
N TYR A 337 15.36 -23.08 1.37
CA TYR A 337 15.82 -23.22 2.74
C TYR A 337 15.07 -24.38 3.41
N GLY A 338 15.83 -25.35 3.91
CA GLY A 338 15.30 -26.55 4.57
C GLY A 338 15.55 -27.82 3.75
N ALA A 339 16.34 -28.74 4.30
CA ALA A 339 16.71 -29.99 3.61
C ALA A 339 15.53 -30.97 3.43
N SER A 340 14.53 -30.93 4.33
CA SER A 340 13.34 -31.78 4.27
C SER A 340 12.55 -31.60 2.97
N ASP A 341 12.55 -30.38 2.44
CA ASP A 341 11.73 -29.98 1.30
C ASP A 341 12.44 -30.22 -0.05
N PHE A 342 13.74 -30.58 -0.02
CA PHE A 342 14.59 -30.66 -1.21
C PHE A 342 14.08 -31.66 -2.24
N ASN A 343 13.78 -32.88 -1.82
CA ASN A 343 13.35 -33.93 -2.74
C ASN A 343 12.03 -33.57 -3.42
N THR A 344 11.06 -33.04 -2.67
CA THR A 344 9.78 -32.60 -3.23
C THR A 344 9.98 -31.49 -4.25
N VAL A 345 10.72 -30.43 -3.92
CA VAL A 345 10.95 -29.30 -4.83
C VAL A 345 11.75 -29.74 -6.06
N LYS A 346 12.76 -30.59 -5.89
CA LYS A 346 13.55 -31.14 -7.00
C LYS A 346 12.70 -31.98 -7.95
N THR A 347 11.81 -32.82 -7.42
CA THR A 347 10.88 -33.61 -8.23
C THR A 347 9.92 -32.70 -8.99
N THR A 348 9.28 -31.72 -8.33
CA THR A 348 8.40 -30.76 -9.01
C THR A 348 9.08 -30.03 -10.17
N LEU A 349 10.34 -29.62 -9.99
CA LEU A 349 11.13 -28.98 -11.06
C LEU A 349 11.50 -29.95 -12.19
N LYS A 350 11.73 -31.23 -11.86
CA LYS A 350 11.98 -32.28 -12.86
C LYS A 350 10.72 -32.64 -13.65
N ASP A 351 9.57 -32.62 -13.00
CA ASP A 351 8.28 -32.84 -13.67
C ASP A 351 8.03 -31.75 -14.73
N LEU A 352 8.42 -30.49 -14.48
CA LEU A 352 8.36 -29.46 -15.51
C LEU A 352 9.20 -29.80 -16.75
N GLU A 353 10.39 -30.35 -16.53
CA GLU A 353 11.30 -30.73 -17.60
C GLU A 353 10.72 -31.87 -18.45
N VAL A 354 10.16 -32.89 -17.80
CA VAL A 354 9.57 -34.06 -18.47
C VAL A 354 8.26 -33.71 -19.17
N THR A 355 7.34 -33.03 -18.48
CA THR A 355 5.99 -32.76 -19.00
C THR A 355 5.96 -31.63 -20.04
N TYR A 356 6.77 -30.57 -19.85
CA TYR A 356 6.72 -29.37 -20.69
C TYR A 356 8.01 -29.10 -21.47
N SER A 357 8.99 -30.01 -21.43
CA SER A 357 10.33 -29.78 -22.02
C SER A 357 11.02 -28.51 -21.51
N PHE A 358 10.68 -28.05 -20.30
CA PHE A 358 11.17 -26.80 -19.75
C PHE A 358 12.48 -26.99 -18.97
N LYS A 359 13.59 -26.48 -19.54
CA LYS A 359 14.95 -26.61 -18.96
C LYS A 359 15.51 -25.31 -18.37
N LYS A 360 14.74 -24.21 -18.38
CA LYS A 360 15.19 -22.89 -17.93
C LYS A 360 14.92 -22.69 -16.43
N TYR A 361 15.52 -23.52 -15.59
CA TYR A 361 15.42 -23.37 -14.14
C TYR A 361 16.73 -23.69 -13.41
N GLN A 362 16.87 -23.21 -12.18
CA GLN A 362 17.91 -23.62 -11.24
C GLN A 362 17.35 -23.72 -9.82
N LEU A 363 17.90 -24.65 -9.04
CA LEU A 363 17.60 -24.83 -7.62
C LEU A 363 18.87 -24.56 -6.81
N ILE A 364 18.81 -23.61 -5.89
CA ILE A 364 19.90 -23.25 -4.98
C ILE A 364 19.47 -23.65 -3.57
N MET A 365 20.28 -24.48 -2.92
CA MET A 365 20.02 -24.94 -1.56
C MET A 365 20.79 -24.12 -0.53
N ARG A 366 20.13 -23.82 0.58
CA ARG A 366 20.72 -23.19 1.77
C ARG A 366 20.38 -23.98 3.02
N ASP A 367 21.42 -24.29 3.79
CA ASP A 367 21.32 -24.96 5.08
C ASP A 367 21.58 -23.96 6.22
N LYS A 368 20.68 -22.99 6.34
CA LYS A 368 20.70 -21.92 7.35
C LYS A 368 19.26 -21.52 7.70
N PRO A 369 19.01 -20.78 8.79
CA PRO A 369 17.73 -20.15 9.02
C PRO A 369 17.31 -19.26 7.83
N PHE A 370 16.02 -19.25 7.52
CA PHE A 370 15.50 -18.50 6.39
C PHE A 370 15.66 -16.98 6.57
N SER A 371 16.29 -16.34 5.58
CA SER A 371 16.29 -14.89 5.41
C SER A 371 15.90 -14.57 3.97
N ARG A 372 14.80 -13.83 3.80
CA ARG A 372 14.27 -13.47 2.48
C ARG A 372 15.28 -12.66 1.66
N GLY A 373 15.87 -11.61 2.25
CA GLY A 373 16.87 -10.77 1.61
C GLY A 373 18.10 -11.56 1.17
N ARG A 374 18.59 -12.46 2.03
CA ARG A 374 19.70 -13.37 1.71
C ARG A 374 19.35 -14.31 0.57
N ALA A 375 18.19 -14.95 0.62
CA ALA A 375 17.72 -15.87 -0.41
C ALA A 375 17.65 -15.21 -1.79
N LEU A 376 17.03 -14.02 -1.87
CA LEU A 376 16.96 -13.25 -3.12
C LEU A 376 18.35 -12.83 -3.60
N HIS A 377 19.21 -12.35 -2.70
CA HIS A 377 20.60 -12.00 -3.04
C HIS A 377 21.37 -13.19 -3.62
N ASP A 378 21.21 -14.37 -3.03
CA ASP A 378 21.87 -15.58 -3.52
C ASP A 378 21.40 -15.94 -4.93
N GLY A 379 20.10 -15.81 -5.22
CA GLY A 379 19.57 -15.98 -6.57
C GLY A 379 20.21 -15.04 -7.59
N VAL A 380 20.58 -13.82 -7.18
CA VAL A 380 21.35 -12.88 -8.02
C VAL A 380 22.80 -13.34 -8.20
N MET A 381 23.44 -13.77 -7.11
CA MET A 381 24.88 -14.08 -7.10
C MET A 381 25.20 -15.36 -7.86
N TYR A 382 24.37 -16.40 -7.71
CA TYR A 382 24.55 -17.68 -8.41
C TYR A 382 24.05 -17.67 -9.86
N TRP A 383 23.51 -16.55 -10.36
CA TRP A 383 23.18 -16.42 -11.78
C TRP A 383 24.43 -16.61 -12.65
N SER A 384 24.46 -17.73 -13.37
CA SER A 384 25.55 -18.10 -14.27
C SER A 384 25.17 -18.04 -15.75
N GLY A 385 23.88 -17.85 -16.06
CA GLY A 385 23.34 -17.85 -17.42
C GLY A 385 23.78 -16.67 -18.30
N ASN A 386 23.29 -16.67 -19.54
CA ASN A 386 23.56 -15.65 -20.56
C ASN A 386 22.25 -14.94 -20.95
N PRO A 387 22.16 -13.60 -20.95
CA PRO A 387 23.21 -12.62 -20.61
C PRO A 387 23.59 -12.60 -19.12
N LYS A 388 24.84 -12.21 -18.83
CA LYS A 388 25.29 -11.97 -17.45
C LYS A 388 24.51 -10.84 -16.78
N ASN A 389 24.14 -9.80 -17.52
CA ASN A 389 23.27 -8.73 -17.05
C ASN A 389 21.81 -9.00 -17.44
N ILE A 390 21.21 -9.99 -16.78
CA ILE A 390 19.82 -10.40 -16.97
C ILE A 390 18.83 -9.47 -16.25
N LEU A 391 17.62 -9.35 -16.79
CA LEU A 391 16.48 -8.77 -16.10
C LEU A 391 15.94 -9.76 -15.06
N MET A 392 15.84 -9.33 -13.81
CA MET A 392 15.40 -10.17 -12.70
C MET A 392 14.07 -9.67 -12.16
N PHE A 393 13.21 -10.59 -11.75
CA PHE A 393 12.02 -10.31 -10.95
C PHE A 393 12.16 -11.00 -9.60
N PHE A 394 12.18 -10.22 -8.51
CA PHE A 394 12.09 -10.77 -7.16
C PHE A 394 10.64 -11.06 -6.83
N CYS A 395 10.32 -12.32 -6.52
CA CYS A 395 8.95 -12.78 -6.38
C CYS A 395 8.80 -13.65 -5.14
N ASP A 396 7.83 -13.34 -4.28
CA ASP A 396 7.45 -14.26 -3.21
C ASP A 396 6.62 -15.43 -3.78
N VAL A 397 6.65 -16.57 -3.12
CA VAL A 397 5.95 -17.79 -3.57
C VAL A 397 4.42 -17.66 -3.53
N ASP A 398 3.89 -16.71 -2.78
CA ASP A 398 2.45 -16.41 -2.65
C ASP A 398 1.97 -15.30 -3.60
N ILE A 399 2.81 -14.91 -4.56
CA ILE A 399 2.44 -14.00 -5.64
C ILE A 399 1.83 -14.79 -6.80
N THR A 400 0.63 -14.40 -7.21
CA THR A 400 0.03 -14.81 -8.48
C THR A 400 0.31 -13.75 -9.53
N ILE A 401 0.93 -14.18 -10.64
CA ILE A 401 1.25 -13.35 -11.79
C ILE A 401 0.20 -13.61 -12.88
N ARG A 402 -0.31 -12.56 -13.55
CA ARG A 402 -1.07 -12.70 -14.80
C ARG A 402 -0.21 -12.24 -16.00
N PRO A 403 -0.52 -12.68 -17.24
CA PRO A 403 0.39 -12.58 -18.38
C PRO A 403 0.98 -11.18 -18.66
N ASP A 404 0.18 -10.14 -18.51
CA ASP A 404 0.59 -8.77 -18.85
C ASP A 404 1.62 -8.17 -17.88
N PHE A 405 1.82 -8.77 -16.69
CA PHE A 405 2.86 -8.32 -15.76
C PHE A 405 4.27 -8.49 -16.35
N LEU A 406 4.59 -9.63 -16.95
CA LEU A 406 5.94 -9.91 -17.47
C LEU A 406 6.33 -8.91 -18.57
N ARG A 407 5.36 -8.50 -19.38
CA ARG A 407 5.52 -7.42 -20.35
C ARG A 407 5.83 -6.08 -19.66
N ARG A 408 5.09 -5.68 -18.62
CA ARG A 408 5.39 -4.47 -17.84
C ARG A 408 6.75 -4.54 -17.17
N CYS A 409 7.15 -5.69 -16.63
CA CYS A 409 8.47 -5.92 -16.05
C CYS A 409 9.60 -5.55 -17.03
N ARG A 410 9.48 -5.95 -18.31
CA ARG A 410 10.42 -5.58 -19.39
C ARG A 410 10.31 -4.10 -19.78
N MET A 411 9.10 -3.57 -19.87
CA MET A 411 8.86 -2.21 -20.34
C MET A 411 9.30 -1.14 -19.33
N TYR A 412 9.06 -1.39 -18.06
CA TYR A 412 9.22 -0.43 -16.97
C TYR A 412 10.62 -0.52 -16.35
N THR A 413 11.49 -1.37 -16.88
CA THR A 413 12.88 -1.54 -16.44
C THR A 413 13.84 -1.23 -17.59
N GLN A 414 14.93 -0.54 -17.33
CA GLN A 414 15.95 -0.20 -18.33
C GLN A 414 17.32 -0.09 -17.67
N ARG A 415 18.32 -0.73 -18.28
CA ARG A 415 19.68 -0.80 -17.76
C ARG A 415 20.21 0.60 -17.45
N LYS A 416 20.72 0.79 -16.23
CA LYS A 416 21.34 2.04 -15.74
C LYS A 416 20.43 3.27 -15.66
N SER A 417 19.17 3.19 -16.07
CA SER A 417 18.28 4.36 -16.15
C SER A 417 16.92 4.17 -15.49
N LYS A 418 16.40 2.94 -15.37
CA LYS A 418 15.03 2.72 -14.89
C LYS A 418 14.87 1.40 -14.14
N VAL A 419 14.19 1.45 -12.99
CA VAL A 419 13.85 0.27 -12.17
C VAL A 419 12.35 0.25 -11.89
N TYR A 420 11.75 -0.94 -11.84
CA TYR A 420 10.30 -1.08 -11.61
C TYR A 420 9.99 -1.72 -10.27
N PHE A 421 9.27 -1.00 -9.42
CA PHE A 421 8.74 -1.46 -8.14
C PHE A 421 7.20 -1.50 -8.20
N PRO A 422 6.58 -2.59 -8.69
CA PRO A 422 5.13 -2.73 -8.73
C PRO A 422 4.49 -2.66 -7.34
N MET A 423 3.33 -2.02 -7.23
CA MET A 423 2.46 -2.15 -6.06
C MET A 423 1.53 -3.34 -6.29
N VAL A 424 1.70 -4.36 -5.47
CA VAL A 424 0.94 -5.61 -5.56
C VAL A 424 -0.43 -5.45 -4.90
N PHE A 425 -1.46 -6.05 -5.49
CA PHE A 425 -2.79 -6.11 -4.88
C PHE A 425 -2.83 -7.24 -3.84
N SER A 426 -2.94 -6.89 -2.56
CA SER A 426 -3.05 -7.88 -1.48
C SER A 426 -4.50 -8.27 -1.28
N LEU A 427 -4.80 -9.55 -1.45
CA LEU A 427 -6.11 -10.09 -1.13
C LEU A 427 -6.30 -10.17 0.39
N PHE A 428 -7.53 -9.91 0.83
CA PHE A 428 -7.94 -10.10 2.22
C PHE A 428 -8.17 -11.57 2.54
N ASN A 429 -8.28 -11.87 3.84
CA ASN A 429 -8.68 -13.18 4.32
C ASN A 429 -10.03 -13.58 3.70
N PRO A 430 -10.09 -14.62 2.84
CA PRO A 430 -11.31 -14.98 2.14
C PRO A 430 -12.44 -15.35 3.09
N LYS A 431 -12.13 -15.86 4.29
CA LYS A 431 -13.11 -16.18 5.35
C LYS A 431 -13.89 -14.96 5.83
N ASN A 432 -13.29 -13.77 5.75
CA ASN A 432 -13.91 -12.51 6.18
C ASN A 432 -14.56 -11.76 5.00
N VAL A 433 -14.25 -12.14 3.77
CA VAL A 433 -14.70 -11.47 2.54
C VAL A 433 -15.94 -12.12 1.95
N TYR A 434 -15.98 -13.45 1.91
CA TYR A 434 -17.05 -14.23 1.31
C TYR A 434 -18.04 -14.68 2.40
N GLU A 435 -19.29 -14.24 2.28
CA GLU A 435 -20.36 -14.58 3.21
C GLU A 435 -20.84 -16.03 3.00
N HIS A 436 -21.39 -16.65 4.04
CA HIS A 436 -21.92 -18.02 4.05
C HIS A 436 -20.91 -19.15 3.81
N GLY A 437 -19.60 -18.86 3.90
CA GLY A 437 -18.55 -19.88 3.87
C GLY A 437 -18.23 -20.42 2.47
N THR A 438 -18.93 -19.97 1.43
CA THR A 438 -18.61 -20.34 0.05
C THR A 438 -17.46 -19.47 -0.47
N ILE A 439 -16.24 -19.92 -0.22
CA ILE A 439 -15.02 -19.29 -0.74
C ILE A 439 -14.81 -19.81 -2.18
N PRO A 440 -14.79 -18.93 -3.20
CA PRO A 440 -14.58 -19.36 -4.57
C PRO A 440 -13.13 -19.84 -4.79
N PRO A 441 -12.84 -20.58 -5.86
CA PRO A 441 -11.47 -21.01 -6.19
C PRO A 441 -10.50 -19.81 -6.30
N PRO A 442 -9.19 -19.99 -6.02
CA PRO A 442 -8.21 -18.89 -6.01
C PRO A 442 -8.20 -18.02 -7.27
N ALA A 443 -8.40 -18.61 -8.45
CA ALA A 443 -8.45 -17.87 -9.72
C ALA A 443 -9.60 -16.84 -9.78
N GLU A 444 -10.76 -17.17 -9.20
CA GLU A 444 -11.93 -16.28 -9.15
C GLU A 444 -11.85 -15.21 -8.04
N GLN A 445 -10.88 -15.34 -7.13
CA GLN A 445 -10.60 -14.35 -6.09
C GLN A 445 -9.75 -13.18 -6.59
N LEU A 446 -9.13 -13.28 -7.77
CA LEU A 446 -8.21 -12.29 -8.35
C LEU A 446 -8.94 -11.02 -8.85
N LYS A 447 -9.66 -10.34 -7.95
CA LYS A 447 -10.51 -9.18 -8.23
C LYS A 447 -9.92 -7.94 -7.58
N ILE A 448 -9.64 -6.92 -8.39
CA ILE A 448 -9.20 -5.60 -7.91
C ILE A 448 -10.44 -4.81 -7.52
N ASP A 449 -10.84 -4.94 -6.27
CA ASP A 449 -11.85 -4.08 -5.65
C ASP A 449 -11.57 -3.96 -4.15
N ARG A 450 -11.93 -2.81 -3.57
CA ARG A 450 -11.80 -2.51 -2.14
C ARG A 450 -12.41 -3.57 -1.20
N LYS A 451 -13.39 -4.36 -1.66
CA LYS A 451 -14.02 -5.44 -0.89
C LYS A 451 -13.09 -6.65 -0.76
N TYR A 452 -12.25 -6.89 -1.76
CA TYR A 452 -11.41 -8.09 -1.86
C TYR A 452 -9.97 -7.83 -1.45
N GLY A 453 -9.50 -6.57 -1.41
CA GLY A 453 -8.12 -6.28 -1.04
C GLY A 453 -7.71 -4.81 -1.11
N PHE A 454 -6.40 -4.58 -1.15
CA PHE A 454 -5.78 -3.26 -1.19
C PHE A 454 -4.40 -3.26 -1.88
N TRP A 455 -3.97 -2.12 -2.41
CA TRP A 455 -2.62 -1.94 -2.94
C TRP A 455 -1.57 -1.86 -1.81
N ARG A 456 -0.50 -2.63 -1.92
CA ARG A 456 0.63 -2.59 -0.97
C ARG A 456 1.54 -1.39 -1.22
N GLU A 457 1.09 -0.19 -0.87
CA GLU A 457 1.81 1.08 -1.07
C GLU A 457 3.21 1.07 -0.46
N TYR A 458 3.34 0.50 0.74
CA TYR A 458 4.60 0.38 1.48
C TYR A 458 5.29 -0.99 1.35
N GLY A 459 4.89 -1.83 0.37
CA GLY A 459 5.56 -3.09 0.08
C GLY A 459 6.48 -2.98 -1.12
N PHE A 460 7.79 -3.19 -0.93
CA PHE A 460 8.83 -3.01 -1.95
C PHE A 460 9.47 -4.34 -2.38
N GLY A 461 9.03 -5.45 -1.80
CA GLY A 461 9.64 -6.77 -1.98
C GLY A 461 9.57 -7.34 -3.40
N MET A 462 8.60 -6.91 -4.21
CA MET A 462 8.46 -7.31 -5.61
C MET A 462 9.05 -6.21 -6.49
N THR A 463 10.10 -6.53 -7.24
CA THR A 463 10.81 -5.55 -8.08
C THR A 463 11.40 -6.20 -9.32
N CYS A 464 11.35 -5.48 -10.43
CA CYS A 464 12.01 -5.80 -11.70
C CYS A 464 13.23 -4.91 -11.89
N GLN A 465 14.39 -5.53 -12.04
CA GLN A 465 15.67 -4.83 -12.10
C GLN A 465 16.74 -5.65 -12.80
N TYR A 466 17.70 -4.97 -13.43
CA TYR A 466 18.85 -5.64 -14.02
C TYR A 466 19.87 -6.03 -12.95
N ARG A 467 20.50 -7.19 -13.13
CA ARG A 467 21.55 -7.69 -12.23
C ARG A 467 22.66 -6.67 -11.99
N ALA A 468 23.16 -6.02 -13.03
CA ALA A 468 24.22 -5.01 -12.89
C ALA A 468 23.76 -3.75 -12.14
N ASP A 469 22.47 -3.38 -12.24
CA ASP A 469 21.91 -2.25 -11.50
C ASP A 469 21.77 -2.58 -10.02
N TYR A 470 21.27 -3.77 -9.69
CA TYR A 470 21.18 -4.27 -8.32
C TYR A 470 22.55 -4.29 -7.63
N LEU A 471 23.57 -4.82 -8.32
CA LEU A 471 24.94 -4.86 -7.78
C LEU A 471 25.54 -3.46 -7.61
N ARG A 472 25.30 -2.55 -8.57
CA ARG A 472 25.82 -1.18 -8.51
C ARG A 472 25.27 -0.40 -7.32
N VAL A 473 24.00 -0.57 -6.97
CA VAL A 473 23.40 0.12 -5.82
C VAL A 473 23.74 -0.54 -4.47
N GLY A 474 24.55 -1.61 -4.47
CA GLY A 474 24.99 -2.31 -3.26
C GLY A 474 24.09 -3.47 -2.81
N GLY A 475 23.06 -3.83 -3.59
CA GLY A 475 22.20 -4.98 -3.30
C GLY A 475 21.35 -4.86 -2.03
N PHE A 476 21.08 -5.99 -1.36
CA PHE A 476 20.40 -6.03 -0.05
C PHE A 476 21.39 -5.77 1.10
N ASP A 477 20.88 -5.27 2.22
CA ASP A 477 21.60 -5.41 3.49
C ASP A 477 21.38 -6.82 4.04
N LEU A 478 22.46 -7.60 4.13
CA LEU A 478 22.41 -9.01 4.51
C LEU A 478 22.50 -9.20 6.04
N ASN A 479 22.68 -8.11 6.80
CA ASN A 479 22.66 -8.14 8.25
C ASN A 479 21.23 -8.04 8.82
N ILE A 480 20.24 -7.83 7.96
CA ILE A 480 18.83 -7.82 8.35
C ILE A 480 18.38 -9.28 8.54
N GLU A 481 18.18 -9.64 9.81
CA GLU A 481 17.60 -10.91 10.23
C GLU A 481 16.13 -10.72 10.66
N GLY A 482 15.31 -11.75 10.47
CA GLY A 482 13.89 -11.73 10.88
C GLY A 482 12.95 -11.10 9.85
N TRP A 483 12.07 -10.19 10.30
CA TRP A 483 10.93 -9.69 9.53
C TRP A 483 11.13 -8.27 8.97
N GLY A 484 11.07 -8.17 7.65
CA GLY A 484 10.90 -6.92 6.90
C GLY A 484 12.13 -6.00 6.87
N THR A 485 11.94 -4.83 6.25
CA THR A 485 12.89 -3.72 6.06
C THR A 485 13.98 -3.91 4.99
N GLU A 486 14.26 -5.14 4.56
CA GLU A 486 15.28 -5.41 3.55
C GLU A 486 14.89 -4.85 2.18
N ASP A 487 13.60 -4.92 1.85
CA ASP A 487 13.03 -4.40 0.62
C ASP A 487 13.02 -2.88 0.59
N LEU A 488 12.66 -2.25 1.72
CA LEU A 488 12.74 -0.81 1.92
C LEU A 488 14.19 -0.31 1.80
N GLY A 489 15.16 -1.02 2.38
CA GLY A 489 16.58 -0.68 2.30
C GLY A 489 17.08 -0.66 0.85
N LEU A 490 16.72 -1.68 0.04
CA LEU A 490 17.04 -1.69 -1.38
C LEU A 490 16.38 -0.54 -2.14
N TYR A 491 15.09 -0.27 -1.89
CA TYR A 491 14.38 0.86 -2.51
C TYR A 491 15.03 2.21 -2.16
N GLN A 492 15.45 2.41 -0.91
CA GLN A 492 16.18 3.61 -0.48
C GLN A 492 17.53 3.77 -1.20
N ARG A 493 18.28 2.68 -1.43
CA ARG A 493 19.53 2.72 -2.20
C ARG A 493 19.28 3.16 -3.65
N TYR A 494 18.17 2.75 -4.26
CA TYR A 494 17.75 3.24 -5.57
C TYR A 494 17.36 4.73 -5.56
N LEU A 495 16.66 5.20 -4.52
CA LEU A 495 16.30 6.62 -4.37
C LEU A 495 17.52 7.55 -4.31
N GLN A 496 18.65 7.03 -3.83
CA GLN A 496 19.91 7.77 -3.75
C GLN A 496 20.61 7.92 -5.12
N GLN A 497 20.15 7.20 -6.16
CA GLN A 497 20.76 7.25 -7.49
C GLN A 497 20.12 8.37 -8.33
N ALA A 498 20.91 9.40 -8.65
CA ALA A 498 20.42 10.54 -9.43
C ALA A 498 19.99 10.16 -10.85
N ASN A 499 20.60 9.14 -11.45
CA ASN A 499 20.37 8.76 -12.85
C ASN A 499 19.39 7.58 -13.01
N ILE A 500 18.69 7.15 -11.94
CA ILE A 500 17.72 6.07 -12.02
C ILE A 500 16.31 6.60 -11.77
N ARG A 501 15.46 6.44 -12.76
CA ARG A 501 14.02 6.66 -12.64
C ARG A 501 13.36 5.44 -12.00
N ILE A 502 12.62 5.66 -10.93
CA ILE A 502 11.88 4.61 -10.25
C ILE A 502 10.44 4.66 -10.71
N ILE A 503 10.02 3.64 -11.45
CA ILE A 503 8.61 3.44 -11.74
C ILE A 503 8.02 2.66 -10.58
N ARG A 504 7.19 3.30 -9.77
CA ARG A 504 6.43 2.63 -8.70
C ARG A 504 4.95 2.88 -8.92
N ALA A 505 4.21 1.86 -9.33
CA ALA A 505 2.80 2.00 -9.70
C ALA A 505 1.96 0.76 -9.32
N PRO A 506 0.63 0.89 -9.12
CA PRO A 506 -0.30 -0.23 -9.07
C PRO A 506 -0.12 -1.18 -10.26
N ASP A 507 0.13 -2.46 -10.01
CA ASP A 507 0.21 -3.46 -11.07
C ASP A 507 -1.03 -4.34 -11.05
N ARG A 508 -1.85 -4.21 -12.09
CA ARG A 508 -3.13 -4.92 -12.20
C ARG A 508 -2.99 -6.44 -12.37
N ASP A 509 -1.80 -6.95 -12.59
CA ASP A 509 -1.55 -8.38 -12.87
C ASP A 509 -0.66 -9.04 -11.81
N LEU A 510 -0.50 -8.39 -10.66
CA LEU A 510 0.16 -8.97 -9.49
C LEU A 510 -0.76 -9.00 -8.27
N PHE A 511 -0.99 -10.21 -7.77
CA PHE A 511 -1.79 -10.46 -6.58
C PHE A 511 -0.96 -11.15 -5.53
N HIS A 512 -1.02 -10.67 -4.30
CA HIS A 512 -0.50 -11.40 -3.14
C HIS A 512 -1.67 -12.17 -2.53
N GLN A 513 -1.60 -13.49 -2.60
CA GLN A 513 -2.61 -14.38 -2.04
C GLN A 513 -2.64 -14.23 -0.52
N TYR A 514 -3.83 -14.34 0.06
CA TYR A 514 -3.93 -14.36 1.52
C TYR A 514 -3.29 -15.65 2.08
N HIS A 515 -2.49 -15.48 3.11
CA HIS A 515 -1.98 -16.56 3.93
C HIS A 515 -1.90 -16.07 5.38
N ASP A 516 -2.04 -16.99 6.34
CA ASP A 516 -1.83 -16.65 7.75
C ASP A 516 -0.37 -16.29 8.01
N LYS A 517 -0.16 -15.33 8.91
CA LYS A 517 1.16 -14.82 9.30
C LYS A 517 1.41 -15.17 10.76
N LYS A 518 2.54 -15.80 11.04
CA LYS A 518 3.03 -16.00 12.40
C LYS A 518 4.05 -14.91 12.70
N CYS A 519 3.77 -14.09 13.71
CA CYS A 519 4.70 -13.07 14.19
C CYS A 519 5.48 -13.64 15.36
N ASP A 520 6.78 -13.84 15.16
CA ASP A 520 7.67 -14.40 16.18
C ASP A 520 7.86 -13.38 17.31
N PRO A 521 7.51 -13.72 18.57
CA PRO A 521 7.69 -12.82 19.71
C PRO A 521 9.16 -12.48 20.03
N SER A 522 10.13 -13.21 19.48
CA SER A 522 11.57 -12.93 19.65
C SER A 522 12.08 -11.80 18.75
N LEU A 523 11.29 -11.35 17.77
CA LEU A 523 11.62 -10.19 16.93
C LEU A 523 11.81 -8.93 17.78
N SER A 524 12.58 -7.97 17.25
CA SER A 524 12.64 -6.64 17.85
C SER A 524 11.23 -6.04 17.97
N GLU A 525 11.02 -5.17 18.96
CA GLU A 525 9.70 -4.58 19.23
C GLU A 525 9.10 -3.91 17.99
N GLU A 526 9.93 -3.23 17.19
CA GLU A 526 9.51 -2.60 15.94
C GLU A 526 9.09 -3.63 14.88
N GLN A 527 9.90 -4.67 14.65
CA GLN A 527 9.59 -5.73 13.69
C GLN A 527 8.34 -6.53 14.10
N TYR A 528 8.18 -6.82 15.39
CA TYR A 528 7.02 -7.52 15.91
C TYR A 528 5.73 -6.70 15.70
N ARG A 529 5.74 -5.41 16.06
CA ARG A 529 4.61 -4.49 15.82
C ARG A 529 4.31 -4.35 14.32
N SER A 530 5.33 -4.24 13.49
CA SER A 530 5.19 -4.19 12.02
C SER A 530 4.55 -5.48 11.47
N CYS A 531 4.98 -6.64 11.96
CA CYS A 531 4.38 -7.93 11.60
C CYS A 531 2.90 -7.99 11.99
N LEU A 532 2.56 -7.64 13.24
CA LEU A 532 1.18 -7.63 13.72
C LEU A 532 0.30 -6.66 12.92
N ALA A 533 0.79 -5.46 12.62
CA ALA A 533 0.07 -4.49 11.79
C ALA A 533 -0.18 -5.03 10.37
N SER A 534 0.84 -5.67 9.78
CA SER A 534 0.75 -6.32 8.46
C SER A 534 -0.21 -7.51 8.46
N LYS A 535 -0.31 -8.25 9.58
CA LYS A 535 -1.29 -9.31 9.79
C LYS A 535 -2.70 -8.75 9.89
N ALA A 536 -2.95 -7.81 10.78
CA ALA A 536 -4.26 -7.20 10.98
C ALA A 536 -4.81 -6.56 9.68
N LYS A 537 -3.96 -5.92 8.89
CA LYS A 537 -4.37 -5.23 7.66
C LYS A 537 -4.92 -6.17 6.59
N VAL A 538 -4.48 -7.44 6.55
CA VAL A 538 -4.94 -8.40 5.54
C VAL A 538 -6.21 -9.14 5.95
N GLU A 539 -6.74 -8.92 7.15
CA GLU A 539 -7.94 -9.63 7.60
C GLU A 539 -9.21 -9.17 6.89
N GLY A 540 -9.29 -7.91 6.45
CA GLY A 540 -10.48 -7.38 5.80
C GLY A 540 -10.63 -5.89 5.99
N THR A 541 -11.70 -5.34 5.40
CA THR A 541 -12.14 -3.98 5.69
C THR A 541 -12.68 -3.86 7.11
N GLN A 542 -12.65 -2.65 7.68
CA GLN A 542 -13.21 -2.38 9.01
C GLN A 542 -14.67 -2.88 9.14
N THR A 543 -15.48 -2.69 8.10
CA THR A 543 -16.86 -3.18 8.06
C THR A 543 -16.95 -4.71 8.08
N GLN A 544 -16.14 -5.40 7.27
CA GLN A 544 -16.11 -6.87 7.28
C GLN A 544 -15.71 -7.42 8.65
N ILE A 545 -14.68 -6.85 9.27
CA ILE A 545 -14.23 -7.27 10.61
C ILE A 545 -15.30 -6.99 11.66
N ALA A 546 -15.94 -5.81 11.62
CA ALA A 546 -17.03 -5.49 12.54
C ALA A 546 -18.19 -6.49 12.43
N ILE A 547 -18.59 -6.88 11.21
CA ILE A 547 -19.63 -7.89 10.98
C ILE A 547 -19.22 -9.24 11.60
N GLN A 548 -17.97 -9.67 11.41
CA GLN A 548 -17.49 -10.95 11.98
C GLN A 548 -17.46 -10.91 13.52
N LEU A 549 -17.06 -9.79 14.12
CA LEU A 549 -17.06 -9.61 15.57
C LEU A 549 -18.49 -9.65 16.14
N THR A 550 -19.45 -9.01 15.47
CA THR A 550 -20.86 -9.06 15.88
C THR A 550 -21.40 -10.50 15.85
N LYS A 551 -21.14 -11.24 14.77
CA LYS A 551 -21.55 -12.66 14.66
C LYS A 551 -20.93 -13.54 15.74
N LEU A 552 -19.64 -13.33 16.03
CA LEU A 552 -18.95 -14.04 17.10
C LEU A 552 -19.60 -13.76 18.46
N ARG A 553 -19.93 -12.48 18.71
CA ARG A 553 -20.61 -12.05 19.93
C ARG A 553 -22.00 -12.68 20.06
N GLU A 554 -22.82 -12.62 19.02
CA GLU A 554 -24.15 -13.25 18.98
C GLU A 554 -24.07 -14.75 19.27
N LYS A 555 -23.07 -15.44 18.67
CA LYS A 555 -22.82 -16.85 18.94
C LYS A 555 -22.50 -17.11 20.42
N TYR A 556 -21.55 -16.36 20.99
CA TYR A 556 -21.21 -16.49 22.43
C TYR A 556 -22.40 -16.17 23.33
N GLU A 557 -23.19 -15.14 23.02
CA GLU A 557 -24.39 -14.78 23.79
C GLU A 557 -25.46 -15.87 23.70
N SER A 558 -25.62 -16.53 22.54
CA SER A 558 -26.54 -17.66 22.36
C SER A 558 -26.10 -18.94 23.09
N GLU A 559 -24.79 -19.21 23.15
CA GLU A 559 -24.23 -20.36 23.89
C GLU A 559 -24.28 -20.17 25.42
N LEU A 560 -24.43 -18.92 25.89
CA LEU A 560 -24.54 -18.57 27.30
C LEU A 560 -25.99 -18.49 27.80
N GLN A 561 -27.00 -18.61 26.92
CA GLN A 561 -28.38 -18.79 27.39
C GLN A 561 -28.57 -20.26 27.80
N PRO A 562 -28.81 -20.57 29.08
CA PRO A 562 -29.15 -21.93 29.47
C PRO A 562 -30.44 -22.32 28.74
N GLU A 563 -30.48 -23.55 28.22
CA GLU A 563 -31.74 -24.19 27.84
C GLU A 563 -32.66 -24.16 29.07
N ASN A 564 -33.51 -23.14 29.16
CA ASN A 564 -34.67 -23.19 30.02
C ASN A 564 -35.63 -24.17 29.36
N GLY A 565 -35.39 -25.45 29.62
CA GLY A 565 -36.34 -26.52 29.36
C GLY A 565 -37.66 -26.16 30.03
N TYR A 566 -38.69 -26.03 29.20
CA TYR A 566 -40.08 -26.09 29.61
C TYR A 566 -40.61 -27.50 29.36
#